data_AF-A0A1F3KA83-F1
#
_entry.id   AF-A0A1F3KA83-F1
#
_cell.length_a   1.000
_cell.length_b   1.000
_cell.length_c   1.000
_cell.angle_alpha   90.00
_cell.angle_beta   90.00
_cell.angle_gamma   90.00
#
_symmetry.space_group_name_H-M   'P 1'
#
loop_
_entity.id
_entity.type
_entity.pdbx_description
1 polymer ?
#
loop_
_entity_poly.entity_id
_entity_poly.type
_entity_poly.pdbx_seq_one_letter_code
_entity_poly.pdbx_strand_id
1 'polypeptide(L)'
;MKKTIFTLAIATLMSGTMLMSCQTSSEKVDSAEGDLIEASKALKDANEEYLKDVEDYKKIIAEKTEANERSIAEFKARIAKDKKDAKLDYKIEISDLEQKNGDLKKKMQDYKSAGKEQWDAFKIEFNNDMEALNKVINDAMSAI
;
A
#
# COMPACT_ATOMS: atom_id res chain seq x y z
N MET A 1 -1.89 -7.58 -50.62
CA MET A 1 -2.79 -8.76 -50.47
C MET A 1 -2.92 -9.00 -48.96
N LYS A 2 -4.07 -9.02 -48.29
CA LYS A 2 -5.48 -8.89 -48.63
C LYS A 2 -6.12 -7.85 -47.70
N LYS A 3 -7.03 -7.05 -48.26
CA LYS A 3 -7.93 -6.13 -47.56
C LYS A 3 -9.10 -6.94 -47.00
N THR A 4 -9.71 -6.47 -45.91
CA THR A 4 -11.18 -6.46 -45.76
C THR A 4 -11.57 -5.47 -44.68
N ILE A 5 -11.92 -4.27 -45.12
CA ILE A 5 -12.92 -3.43 -44.48
C ILE A 5 -14.27 -4.06 -44.84
N PHE A 6 -15.12 -4.32 -43.86
CA PHE A 6 -16.55 -4.55 -44.09
C PHE A 6 -17.34 -3.65 -43.16
N THR A 7 -17.78 -2.53 -43.72
CA THR A 7 -18.88 -1.70 -43.23
C THR A 7 -20.18 -2.44 -43.51
N LEU A 8 -21.06 -2.62 -42.51
CA LEU A 8 -22.50 -2.49 -42.71
C LEU A 8 -23.22 -2.37 -41.36
N ALA A 9 -23.75 -1.18 -41.10
CA ALA A 9 -24.79 -0.96 -40.10
C ALA A 9 -26.12 -1.52 -40.63
N ILE A 10 -26.81 -2.34 -39.86
CA ILE A 10 -28.27 -2.49 -39.94
C ILE A 10 -28.81 -2.59 -38.52
N ALA A 11 -29.56 -1.56 -38.14
CA ALA A 11 -30.43 -1.56 -36.97
C ALA A 11 -31.56 -2.58 -37.20
N THR A 12 -31.53 -3.69 -36.46
CA THR A 12 -32.70 -4.56 -36.30
C THR A 12 -33.40 -4.20 -35.01
N LEU A 13 -34.37 -3.29 -35.15
CA LEU A 13 -35.45 -3.08 -34.21
C LEU A 13 -36.55 -4.07 -34.61
N MET A 14 -36.61 -5.23 -33.95
CA MET A 14 -37.78 -6.10 -34.04
C MET A 14 -38.12 -6.71 -32.68
N SER A 15 -39.26 -6.22 -32.21
CA SER A 15 -40.14 -6.70 -31.15
C SER A 15 -40.22 -8.22 -31.03
N GLY A 16 -39.82 -8.71 -29.86
CA GLY A 16 -40.26 -10.00 -29.33
C GLY A 16 -40.96 -9.73 -28.00
N THR A 17 -42.28 -9.70 -28.01
CA THR A 17 -43.12 -9.70 -26.80
C THR A 17 -42.96 -11.04 -26.10
N MET A 18 -42.03 -11.11 -25.15
CA MET A 18 -42.10 -12.03 -24.03
C MET A 18 -42.45 -11.23 -22.78
N LEU A 19 -43.57 -11.59 -22.18
CA LEU A 19 -44.19 -10.97 -21.00
C LEU A 19 -43.30 -11.17 -19.76
N MET A 20 -42.27 -10.33 -19.61
CA MET A 20 -41.76 -9.96 -18.30
C MET A 20 -42.13 -8.51 -18.06
N SER A 21 -43.04 -8.32 -17.09
CA SER A 21 -43.33 -7.08 -16.38
C SER A 21 -42.48 -5.88 -16.80
N CYS A 22 -43.06 -4.99 -17.60
CA CYS A 22 -42.46 -3.73 -17.98
C CYS A 22 -42.50 -2.80 -16.74
N GLN A 23 -41.45 -2.80 -15.92
CA GLN A 23 -41.23 -1.68 -14.99
C GLN A 23 -41.18 -0.39 -15.83
N THR A 24 -42.00 0.57 -15.45
CA THR A 24 -42.16 1.83 -16.18
C THR A 24 -40.82 2.58 -16.24
N SER A 25 -40.61 3.39 -17.28
CA SER A 25 -39.37 4.17 -17.44
C SER A 25 -39.07 5.07 -16.23
N SER A 26 -40.09 5.47 -15.48
CA SER A 26 -39.95 6.20 -14.20
C SER A 26 -39.30 5.33 -13.12
N GLU A 27 -39.77 4.10 -12.89
CA GLU A 27 -39.21 3.19 -11.89
C GLU A 27 -37.76 2.81 -12.16
N LYS A 28 -37.37 2.70 -13.44
CA LYS A 28 -35.96 2.47 -13.82
C LYS A 28 -35.05 3.67 -13.54
N VAL A 29 -35.57 4.89 -13.70
CA VAL A 29 -34.84 6.12 -13.38
C VAL A 29 -34.69 6.27 -11.87
N ASP A 30 -35.77 6.05 -11.11
CA ASP A 30 -35.75 6.12 -9.64
C ASP A 30 -34.80 5.06 -9.03
N SER A 31 -34.78 3.83 -9.58
CA SER A 31 -33.82 2.78 -9.19
C SER A 31 -32.38 3.15 -9.52
N ALA A 32 -32.14 3.70 -10.72
CA ALA A 32 -30.79 4.10 -11.12
C ALA A 32 -30.24 5.28 -10.31
N GLU A 33 -31.10 6.22 -9.90
CA GLU A 33 -30.73 7.30 -8.97
C GLU A 33 -30.40 6.75 -7.57
N GLY A 34 -31.19 5.78 -7.08
CA GLY A 34 -30.93 5.07 -5.83
C GLY A 34 -29.58 4.34 -5.83
N ASP A 35 -29.32 3.55 -6.88
CA ASP A 35 -28.07 2.82 -7.06
C ASP A 35 -26.86 3.77 -7.15
N LEU A 36 -27.01 4.92 -7.82
CA LEU A 36 -25.96 5.93 -7.92
C LEU A 36 -25.65 6.58 -6.57
N ILE A 37 -26.67 6.87 -5.75
CA ILE A 37 -26.50 7.44 -4.41
C ILE A 37 -25.81 6.43 -3.49
N GLU A 38 -26.23 5.16 -3.52
CA GLU A 38 -25.62 4.09 -2.73
C GLU A 38 -24.15 3.87 -3.14
N ALA A 39 -23.88 3.80 -4.44
CA ALA A 39 -22.52 3.69 -4.96
C ALA A 39 -21.65 4.90 -4.57
N SER A 40 -22.21 6.11 -4.60
CA SER A 40 -21.50 7.33 -4.19
C SER A 40 -21.16 7.32 -2.70
N LYS A 41 -22.10 6.85 -1.86
CA LYS A 41 -21.87 6.69 -0.42
C LYS A 41 -20.81 5.63 -0.15
N ALA A 42 -20.93 4.46 -0.77
CA ALA A 42 -19.95 3.38 -0.62
C ALA A 42 -18.55 3.81 -1.05
N LEU A 43 -18.44 4.58 -2.14
CA LEU A 43 -17.17 5.16 -2.59
C LEU A 43 -16.59 6.14 -1.57
N LYS A 44 -17.42 6.99 -0.97
CA LYS A 44 -17.01 7.95 0.05
C LYS A 44 -16.52 7.23 1.32
N ASP A 45 -17.31 6.28 1.82
CA ASP A 45 -17.00 5.52 3.03
C ASP A 45 -15.68 4.75 2.83
N ALA A 46 -15.52 4.07 1.68
CA ALA A 46 -14.27 3.38 1.33
C ALA A 46 -13.06 4.32 1.25
N ASN A 47 -13.24 5.56 0.78
CA ASN A 47 -12.17 6.56 0.74
C ASN A 47 -11.80 7.06 2.15
N GLU A 48 -12.78 7.26 3.04
CA GLU A 48 -12.53 7.64 4.43
C GLU A 48 -11.80 6.54 5.20
N GLU A 49 -12.21 5.27 5.04
CA GLU A 49 -11.52 4.11 5.62
C GLU A 49 -10.08 3.99 5.12
N TYR A 50 -9.87 4.16 3.82
CA TYR A 50 -8.55 4.14 3.21
C TYR A 50 -7.63 5.22 3.81
N LEU A 51 -8.08 6.47 3.89
CA LEU A 51 -7.30 7.57 4.44
C LEU A 51 -6.97 7.33 5.92
N LYS A 52 -7.93 6.78 6.67
CA LYS A 52 -7.70 6.41 8.07
C LYS A 52 -6.65 5.31 8.22
N ASP A 53 -6.70 4.27 7.38
CA ASP A 53 -5.72 3.18 7.39
C ASP A 53 -4.30 3.71 7.09
N VAL A 54 -4.16 4.66 6.15
CA VAL A 54 -2.87 5.31 5.86
C VAL A 54 -2.32 6.05 7.09
N GLU A 55 -3.16 6.85 7.76
CA GLU A 55 -2.74 7.61 8.93
C GLU A 55 -2.40 6.73 10.13
N ASP A 56 -3.17 5.67 10.36
CA ASP A 56 -2.88 4.72 11.44
C ASP A 56 -1.61 3.92 11.14
N TYR A 57 -1.39 3.51 9.89
CA TYR A 57 -0.18 2.83 9.47
C TYR A 57 1.07 3.71 9.60
N LYS A 58 0.99 5.02 9.29
CA LYS A 58 2.10 5.97 9.53
C LYS A 58 2.55 5.97 10.99
N LYS A 59 1.61 5.93 11.95
CA LYS A 59 1.94 5.86 13.39
C LYS A 59 2.64 4.55 13.73
N ILE A 60 2.14 3.43 13.23
CA ILE A 60 2.76 2.11 13.42
C ILE A 60 4.19 2.11 12.88
N ILE A 61 4.43 2.69 11.69
CA ILE A 61 5.78 2.76 11.12
C ILE A 61 6.68 3.70 11.92
N ALA A 62 6.17 4.82 12.44
CA ALA A 62 6.94 5.68 13.34
C ALA A 62 7.42 4.92 14.58
N GLU A 63 6.52 4.19 15.25
CA GLU A 63 6.86 3.38 16.42
C GLU A 63 7.91 2.28 16.11
N LYS A 64 7.75 1.58 14.98
CA LYS A 64 8.69 0.54 14.54
C LYS A 64 10.07 1.10 14.20
N THR A 65 10.12 2.20 13.47
CA THR A 65 11.40 2.83 13.08
C THR A 65 12.12 3.45 14.28
N GLU A 66 11.39 3.96 15.28
CA GLU A 66 11.98 4.37 16.57
C GLU A 66 12.51 3.18 17.37
N ALA A 67 11.83 2.03 17.35
CA ALA A 67 12.33 0.82 17.98
C ALA A 67 13.65 0.36 17.34
N ASN A 68 13.75 0.41 16.02
CA ASN A 68 14.98 0.12 15.30
C ASN A 68 16.10 1.10 15.65
N GLU A 69 15.82 2.39 15.75
CA GLU A 69 16.80 3.40 16.21
C GLU A 69 17.35 3.08 17.59
N ARG A 70 16.48 2.66 18.53
CA ARG A 70 16.91 2.23 19.86
C ARG A 70 17.82 1.00 19.81
N SER A 71 17.46 -0.02 19.03
CA SER A 71 18.27 -1.23 18.86
C SER A 71 19.63 -0.94 18.22
N ILE A 72 19.66 -0.08 17.20
CA ILE A 72 20.92 0.34 16.54
C ILE A 72 21.79 1.15 17.51
N ALA A 73 21.20 2.04 18.31
CA ALA A 73 21.93 2.78 19.34
C ALA A 73 22.52 1.85 20.41
N GLU A 74 21.77 0.81 20.81
CA GLU A 74 22.25 -0.22 21.72
C GLU A 74 23.41 -1.03 21.10
N PHE A 75 23.28 -1.44 19.84
CA PHE A 75 24.33 -2.13 19.09
C PHE A 75 25.62 -1.31 19.10
N LYS A 76 25.52 -0.02 18.75
CA LYS A 76 26.61 0.95 18.78
C LYS A 76 27.28 1.07 20.16
N ALA A 77 26.50 1.03 21.23
CA ALA A 77 27.02 1.09 22.59
C ALA A 77 27.75 -0.20 23.02
N ARG A 78 27.29 -1.36 22.57
CA ARG A 78 27.92 -2.65 22.89
C ARG A 78 29.27 -2.81 22.16
N ILE A 79 29.32 -2.51 20.86
CA ILE A 79 30.57 -2.62 20.07
C ILE A 79 31.66 -1.65 20.54
N ALA A 80 31.30 -0.57 21.25
CA ALA A 80 32.28 0.36 21.82
C ALA A 80 33.24 -0.34 22.80
N LYS A 81 32.81 -1.47 23.38
CA LYS A 81 33.57 -2.29 24.33
C LYS A 81 34.47 -3.34 23.66
N ASP A 82 34.36 -3.56 22.36
CA ASP A 82 35.08 -4.62 21.62
C ASP A 82 36.49 -4.27 21.14
N LYS A 83 37.18 -5.25 20.56
CA LYS A 83 38.53 -5.11 19.97
C LYS A 83 38.51 -4.24 18.71
N LYS A 84 39.66 -3.63 18.39
CA LYS A 84 39.80 -2.55 17.39
C LYS A 84 39.43 -2.95 15.95
N ASP A 85 39.71 -4.19 15.55
CA ASP A 85 39.50 -4.63 14.15
C ASP A 85 38.03 -5.01 13.89
N ALA A 86 37.37 -5.69 14.82
CA ALA A 86 35.92 -5.96 14.77
C ALA A 86 35.09 -4.66 14.75
N LYS A 87 35.62 -3.57 15.34
CA LYS A 87 34.96 -2.25 15.36
C LYS A 87 34.82 -1.59 13.98
N LEU A 88 35.60 -1.97 12.96
CA LEU A 88 35.45 -1.36 11.63
C LEU A 88 34.24 -1.95 10.90
N ASP A 89 34.13 -3.28 10.85
CA ASP A 89 33.03 -3.97 10.16
C ASP A 89 31.68 -3.61 10.79
N TYR A 90 31.58 -3.59 12.12
CA TYR A 90 30.36 -3.17 12.80
C TYR A 90 29.99 -1.69 12.56
N LYS A 91 30.96 -0.81 12.32
CA LYS A 91 30.65 0.59 11.98
C LYS A 91 30.04 0.71 10.60
N ILE A 92 30.51 -0.09 9.64
CA ILE A 92 29.93 -0.14 8.29
C ILE A 92 28.50 -0.67 8.38
N GLU A 93 28.30 -1.76 9.13
CA GLU A 93 26.97 -2.34 9.36
C GLU A 93 26.01 -1.36 10.04
N ILE A 94 26.44 -0.66 11.11
CA ILE A 94 25.63 0.38 11.76
C ILE A 94 25.23 1.47 10.77
N SER A 95 26.15 1.94 9.93
CA SER A 95 25.84 2.98 8.95
C SER A 95 24.79 2.52 7.93
N ASP A 96 24.86 1.26 7.48
CA ASP A 96 23.89 0.67 6.56
C ASP A 96 22.50 0.51 7.23
N LEU A 97 22.48 0.07 8.50
CA LEU A 97 21.26 -0.03 9.30
C LEU A 97 20.60 1.34 9.55
N GLU A 98 21.39 2.36 9.93
CA GLU A 98 20.92 3.74 10.12
C GLU A 98 20.33 4.29 8.82
N GLN A 99 21.01 4.05 7.68
CA GLN A 99 20.53 4.48 6.37
C GLN A 99 19.21 3.80 5.99
N LYS A 100 19.14 2.46 6.05
CA LYS A 100 17.94 1.70 5.68
C LYS A 100 16.73 2.08 6.53
N ASN A 101 16.92 2.30 7.83
CA ASN A 101 15.84 2.75 8.70
C ASN A 101 15.36 4.16 8.34
N GLY A 102 16.29 5.06 8.00
CA GLY A 102 15.99 6.39 7.49
C GLY A 102 15.23 6.36 6.15
N ASP A 103 15.63 5.48 5.23
CA ASP A 103 14.98 5.29 3.93
C ASP A 103 13.54 4.79 4.11
N LEU A 104 13.27 3.88 5.07
CA LEU A 104 11.91 3.45 5.41
C LEU A 104 11.06 4.58 5.98
N LYS A 105 11.61 5.40 6.90
CA LYS A 105 10.92 6.60 7.41
C LYS A 105 10.53 7.51 6.26
N LYS A 106 11.47 7.78 5.35
CA LYS A 106 11.22 8.64 4.19
C LYS A 106 10.20 8.04 3.23
N LYS A 107 10.29 6.75 2.91
CA LYS A 107 9.34 6.02 2.05
C LYS A 107 7.90 6.14 2.57
N MET A 108 7.70 6.08 3.90
CA MET A 108 6.38 6.28 4.50
C MET A 108 5.94 7.75 4.50
N GLN A 109 6.84 8.70 4.75
CA GLN A 109 6.54 10.14 4.71
C GLN A 109 6.16 10.63 3.31
N ASP A 110 6.86 10.11 2.29
CA ASP A 110 6.69 10.48 0.89
C ASP A 110 5.51 9.74 0.22
N TYR A 111 4.90 8.77 0.91
CA TYR A 111 3.74 8.06 0.39
C TYR A 111 2.57 9.04 0.17
N LYS A 112 2.13 9.14 -1.08
CA LYS A 112 0.97 9.91 -1.49
C LYS A 112 -0.17 8.97 -1.82
N SER A 113 -1.37 9.36 -1.43
CA SER A 113 -2.57 8.56 -1.66
C SER A 113 -2.75 8.26 -3.15
N ALA A 114 -2.69 6.99 -3.53
CA ALA A 114 -2.78 6.52 -4.91
C ALA A 114 -4.00 5.61 -5.16
N GLY A 115 -4.85 5.40 -4.15
CA GLY A 115 -5.96 4.44 -4.20
C GLY A 115 -5.68 3.19 -3.38
N LYS A 116 -6.72 2.37 -3.17
CA LYS A 116 -6.68 1.21 -2.26
C LYS A 116 -5.75 0.09 -2.75
N GLU A 117 -5.72 -0.18 -4.05
CA GLU A 117 -4.89 -1.27 -4.61
C GLU A 117 -3.39 -0.98 -4.45
N GLN A 118 -2.99 0.24 -4.81
CA GLN A 118 -1.61 0.71 -4.66
C GLN A 118 -1.20 0.76 -3.18
N TRP A 119 -2.15 1.05 -2.29
CA TRP A 119 -1.91 1.03 -0.86
C TRP A 119 -1.64 -0.37 -0.31
N ASP A 120 -2.44 -1.35 -0.73
CA ASP A 120 -2.26 -2.73 -0.31
C ASP A 120 -0.93 -3.29 -0.82
N ALA A 121 -0.56 -2.97 -2.08
CA ALA A 121 0.75 -3.31 -2.64
C ALA A 121 1.91 -2.62 -1.87
N PHE A 122 1.77 -1.33 -1.57
CA PHE A 122 2.76 -0.57 -0.79
C PHE A 122 2.99 -1.20 0.59
N LYS A 123 1.92 -1.55 1.31
CA LYS A 123 2.04 -2.19 2.64
C LYS A 123 2.80 -3.50 2.58
N ILE A 124 2.56 -4.33 1.56
CA ILE A 124 3.25 -5.61 1.39
C ILE A 124 4.76 -5.38 1.23
N GLU A 125 5.15 -4.54 0.29
CA GLU A 125 6.56 -4.23 0.03
C GLU A 125 7.22 -3.60 1.27
N PHE A 126 6.57 -2.60 1.87
CA PHE A 126 7.08 -1.91 3.04
C PHE A 126 7.29 -2.85 4.23
N ASN A 127 6.32 -3.76 4.49
CA ASN A 127 6.44 -4.73 5.57
C ASN A 127 7.59 -5.71 5.33
N ASN A 128 7.81 -6.14 4.09
CA ASN A 128 8.94 -7.02 3.75
C ASN A 128 10.29 -6.32 4.01
N ASP A 129 10.42 -5.06 3.59
CA ASP A 129 11.64 -4.27 3.82
C ASP A 129 11.90 -4.09 5.32
N MET A 130 10.84 -3.78 6.09
CA MET A 130 10.90 -3.62 7.54
C MET A 130 11.27 -4.93 8.26
N GLU A 131 10.69 -6.06 7.85
CA GLU A 131 11.00 -7.38 8.41
C GLU A 131 12.45 -7.77 8.13
N ALA A 132 12.93 -7.55 6.90
CA ALA A 132 14.31 -7.78 6.52
C ALA A 132 15.27 -6.93 7.38
N LEU A 133 14.97 -5.63 7.56
CA LEU A 133 15.76 -4.76 8.42
C LEU A 133 15.78 -5.25 9.88
N ASN A 134 14.62 -5.56 10.45
CA ASN A 134 14.51 -6.04 11.83
C ASN A 134 15.30 -7.33 12.04
N LYS A 135 15.28 -8.23 11.05
CA LYS A 135 16.06 -9.46 11.10
C LYS A 135 17.56 -9.16 11.17
N VAL A 136 18.07 -8.27 10.30
CA VAL A 136 19.49 -7.91 10.31
C VAL A 136 19.89 -7.26 11.64
N ILE A 137 19.07 -6.35 12.18
CA ILE A 137 19.31 -5.73 13.49
C ILE A 137 19.40 -6.80 14.60
N ASN A 138 18.47 -7.76 14.62
CA ASN A 138 18.43 -8.82 15.63
C ASN A 138 19.62 -9.79 15.51
N ASP A 139 20.00 -10.14 14.28
CA ASP A 139 21.16 -10.99 14.00
C ASP A 139 22.45 -10.28 14.47
N ALA A 140 22.61 -8.99 14.14
CA ALA A 140 23.74 -8.17 14.58
C ALA A 140 23.84 -8.09 16.10
N MET A 141 22.71 -7.86 16.78
CA MET A 141 22.62 -7.78 18.24
C MET A 141 22.90 -9.11 18.95
N SER A 142 22.67 -10.24 18.29
CA SER A 142 22.93 -11.58 18.82
C SER A 142 24.37 -12.04 18.60
N ALA A 143 25.11 -11.40 17.71
CA ALA A 143 26.48 -11.74 17.37
C ALA A 143 27.55 -11.14 18.32
N ILE A 144 27.12 -10.30 19.27
CA ILE A 144 27.96 -9.55 20.21
C ILE A 144 27.55 -9.79 21.67
#